data_AF-A0A5J4U7I8-F1
#
_entry.id   AF-A0A5J4U7I8-F1
#
_cell.length_a   1.000
_cell.length_b   1.000
_cell.length_c   1.000
_cell.angle_alpha   90.00
_cell.angle_beta   90.00
_cell.angle_gamma   90.00
#
_symmetry.space_group_name_H-M   'P 1'
#
loop_
_entity.id
_entity.type
_entity.pdbx_description
1 polymer ?
#
loop_
_entity_poly.entity_id
_entity_poly.type
_entity_poly.pdbx_seq_one_letter_code
_entity_poly.pdbx_strand_id
1 'polypeptide(L)'
;MICSACNGRGERTIMGNPLLKQQCLPCRGKGKLQPNETVCSECNGNGEISVPGSQLNKQRCYICNGQGKTVNPIVLQPNAPVNIITGFHQTDPGSASQILSHGFKLGNAGIAGGGIYFALNKNDTNQKAHSHGTVLKCLVDVGRAKIMSKFEPALNGQKLAAEGYDSVFLPTGDGVNLSANEYVVYDPQRVKKIEKV
;
A
#
# COMPACT_ATOMS: atom_id res chain seq x y z
N MET A 1 -17.66 11.10 -1.26
CA MET A 1 -17.24 12.49 -1.52
C MET A 1 -17.48 12.84 -3.00
N ILE A 2 -17.81 14.08 -3.35
CA ILE A 2 -17.86 14.49 -4.77
C ILE A 2 -16.44 14.39 -5.34
N CYS A 3 -16.28 13.77 -6.52
CA CYS A 3 -14.98 13.72 -7.18
C CYS A 3 -14.60 15.12 -7.69
N SER A 4 -13.69 15.78 -6.98
CA SER A 4 -13.24 17.15 -7.30
C SER A 4 -12.60 17.26 -8.68
N ALA A 5 -12.08 16.16 -9.21
CA ALA A 5 -11.40 16.18 -10.50
C ALA A 5 -12.38 16.23 -11.69
N CYS A 6 -13.64 15.84 -11.51
CA CYS A 6 -14.70 15.99 -12.52
C CYS A 6 -15.89 16.82 -12.03
N ASN A 7 -15.76 17.46 -10.86
CA ASN A 7 -16.84 18.22 -10.22
C ASN A 7 -18.17 17.46 -10.17
N GLY A 8 -18.13 16.16 -9.87
CA GLY A 8 -19.32 15.33 -9.77
C GLY A 8 -19.89 14.78 -11.08
N ARG A 9 -19.35 15.17 -12.24
CA ARG A 9 -19.93 14.80 -13.56
C ARG A 9 -19.61 13.37 -14.00
N GLY A 10 -18.55 12.77 -13.46
CA GLY A 10 -18.11 11.43 -13.87
C GLY A 10 -17.28 11.39 -15.16
N GLU A 11 -17.21 12.49 -15.88
CA GLU A 11 -16.51 12.63 -17.16
C GLU A 11 -15.69 13.92 -17.20
N ARG A 12 -14.70 13.97 -18.10
CA ARG A 12 -13.88 15.15 -18.36
C ARG A 12 -13.63 15.30 -19.85
N THR A 13 -13.35 16.52 -20.27
CA THR A 13 -12.92 16.84 -21.63
C THR A 13 -11.56 16.23 -21.93
N ILE A 14 -11.37 15.75 -23.16
CA ILE A 14 -10.05 15.31 -23.63
C ILE A 14 -9.17 16.54 -23.86
N MET A 15 -7.96 16.53 -23.31
CA MET A 15 -7.00 17.61 -23.48
C MET A 15 -6.67 17.78 -24.97
N GLY A 16 -6.89 18.99 -25.51
CA GLY A 16 -6.72 19.29 -26.93
C GLY A 16 -7.94 19.02 -27.81
N ASN A 17 -9.02 18.42 -27.29
CA ASN A 17 -10.27 18.26 -28.02
C ASN A 17 -11.50 18.54 -27.11
N PRO A 18 -11.96 19.80 -27.06
CA PRO A 18 -13.04 20.24 -26.17
C PRO A 18 -14.39 19.52 -26.36
N LEU A 19 -14.63 18.98 -27.56
CA LEU A 19 -15.89 18.33 -27.91
C LEU A 19 -15.95 16.87 -27.48
N LEU A 20 -14.80 16.24 -27.24
CA LEU A 20 -14.72 14.86 -26.80
C LEU A 20 -14.61 14.77 -25.29
N LYS A 21 -15.35 13.82 -24.72
CA LYS A 21 -15.31 13.50 -23.30
C LYS A 21 -14.76 12.11 -23.08
N GLN A 22 -14.10 11.93 -21.95
CA GLN A 22 -13.61 10.67 -21.46
C GLN A 22 -14.07 10.43 -20.02
N GLN A 23 -14.16 9.16 -19.64
CA GLN A 23 -14.51 8.79 -18.28
C GLN A 23 -13.48 9.35 -17.29
N CYS A 24 -13.95 9.93 -16.18
CA CYS A 24 -13.07 10.45 -15.15
C CYS A 24 -12.40 9.29 -14.40
N LEU A 25 -11.10 9.12 -14.61
CA LEU A 25 -10.30 8.02 -14.10
C LEU A 25 -10.43 7.76 -12.57
N PRO A 26 -10.38 8.80 -11.69
CA PRO A 26 -10.55 8.62 -10.24
C PRO A 26 -11.88 7.95 -9.85
N CYS A 27 -12.99 8.39 -10.43
CA CYS A 27 -14.34 7.95 -10.04
C CYS A 27 -14.94 6.91 -10.98
N ARG A 28 -14.26 6.58 -12.08
CA ARG A 28 -14.71 5.64 -13.13
C ARG A 28 -16.15 5.90 -13.56
N GLY A 29 -16.47 7.15 -13.89
CA GLY A 29 -17.81 7.51 -14.39
C GLY A 29 -18.84 7.84 -13.32
N LYS A 30 -18.58 7.52 -12.04
CA LYS A 30 -19.59 7.66 -10.98
C LYS A 30 -19.77 9.08 -10.46
N GLY A 31 -18.87 10.01 -10.80
CA GLY A 31 -18.85 11.36 -10.26
C GLY A 31 -18.50 11.46 -8.76
N LYS A 32 -18.41 10.34 -8.05
CA LYS A 32 -18.16 10.27 -6.61
C LYS A 32 -16.95 9.40 -6.32
N LEU A 33 -16.21 9.77 -5.28
CA LEU A 33 -15.14 8.98 -4.68
C LEU A 33 -15.65 8.32 -3.39
N GLN A 34 -15.08 7.16 -3.07
CA GLN A 34 -15.30 6.51 -1.78
C GLN A 34 -14.75 7.38 -0.63
N PRO A 35 -15.21 7.20 0.61
CA PRO A 35 -14.77 8.02 1.75
C PRO A 35 -13.25 8.07 1.97
N ASN A 36 -12.54 7.01 1.61
CA ASN A 36 -11.08 6.89 1.72
C ASN A 36 -10.33 7.18 0.41
N GLU A 37 -11.03 7.59 -0.63
CA GLU A 37 -10.44 7.91 -1.92
C GLU A 37 -10.28 9.42 -2.07
N THR A 38 -9.09 9.84 -2.47
CA THR A 38 -8.77 11.22 -2.79
C THR A 38 -8.23 11.31 -4.21
N VAL A 39 -8.47 12.45 -4.87
CA VAL A 39 -7.88 12.71 -6.18
C VAL A 39 -6.36 12.80 -5.99
N CYS A 40 -5.62 12.06 -6.81
CA CYS A 40 -4.16 12.13 -6.78
C CYS A 40 -3.72 13.53 -7.20
N SER A 41 -3.11 14.26 -6.27
CA SER A 41 -2.62 15.63 -6.48
C SER A 41 -1.54 15.70 -7.55
N GLU A 42 -0.66 14.69 -7.60
CA GLU A 42 0.47 14.64 -8.53
C GLU A 42 0.04 14.66 -10.00
N CYS A 43 -0.99 13.89 -10.35
CA CYS A 43 -1.50 13.83 -11.72
C CYS A 43 -2.80 14.60 -11.91
N ASN A 44 -3.30 15.30 -10.89
CA ASN A 44 -4.62 15.94 -10.87
C ASN A 44 -5.76 15.01 -11.35
N GLY A 45 -5.61 13.73 -11.02
CA GLY A 45 -6.50 12.67 -11.44
C GLY A 45 -6.49 12.28 -12.91
N ASN A 46 -5.46 12.63 -13.68
CA ASN A 46 -5.32 12.15 -15.06
C ASN A 46 -4.71 10.74 -15.15
N GLY A 47 -4.09 10.25 -14.07
CA GLY A 47 -3.37 8.96 -14.07
C GLY A 47 -2.03 9.00 -14.80
N GLU A 48 -1.70 10.11 -15.44
CA GLU A 48 -0.46 10.29 -16.20
C GLU A 48 0.21 11.59 -15.79
N ILE A 49 1.53 11.62 -15.94
CA ILE A 49 2.38 12.79 -15.74
C ILE A 49 3.30 12.96 -16.94
N SER A 50 3.71 14.19 -17.21
CA SER A 50 4.69 14.47 -18.26
C SER A 50 6.06 13.88 -17.89
N VAL A 51 6.76 13.36 -18.89
CA VAL A 51 8.16 12.91 -18.72
C VAL A 51 9.05 14.15 -18.64
N PRO A 52 9.97 14.27 -17.65
CA PRO A 52 10.92 15.37 -17.60
C PRO A 52 11.70 15.49 -18.91
N GLY A 53 11.74 16.69 -19.49
CA GLY A 53 12.42 16.94 -20.77
C GLY A 53 11.64 16.58 -22.04
N SER A 54 10.39 16.12 -21.93
CA SER A 54 9.49 15.92 -23.08
C SER A 54 8.10 16.47 -22.81
N GLN A 55 7.62 17.33 -23.72
CA GLN A 55 6.25 17.85 -23.64
C GLN A 55 5.20 16.90 -24.25
N LEU A 56 5.63 15.96 -25.09
CA LEU A 56 4.74 15.06 -25.82
C LEU A 56 4.59 13.70 -25.14
N ASN A 57 5.62 13.25 -24.41
CA ASN A 57 5.60 11.94 -23.77
C ASN A 57 4.97 12.02 -22.38
N LYS A 58 3.93 11.22 -22.18
CA LYS A 58 3.31 10.99 -20.88
C LYS A 58 3.69 9.61 -20.38
N GLN A 59 3.84 9.49 -19.07
CA GLN A 59 4.03 8.22 -18.39
C GLN A 59 2.97 8.04 -17.32
N ARG A 60 2.73 6.78 -16.95
CA ARG A 60 1.85 6.43 -15.85
C ARG A 60 2.31 7.11 -14.56
N CYS A 61 1.41 7.81 -13.89
CA CYS A 61 1.68 8.47 -12.62
C CYS A 61 2.13 7.43 -11.59
N TYR A 62 3.35 7.57 -11.10
CA TYR A 62 3.97 6.61 -10.18
C TYR A 62 3.33 6.63 -8.78
N ILE A 63 2.71 7.74 -8.37
CA ILE A 63 2.02 7.88 -7.08
C ILE A 63 0.72 7.07 -7.05
N CYS A 64 -0.14 7.24 -8.06
CA CYS A 64 -1.44 6.56 -8.11
C CYS A 64 -1.45 5.30 -8.98
N ASN A 65 -0.30 4.92 -9.54
CA ASN A 65 -0.18 3.86 -10.53
C ASN A 65 -1.27 3.96 -11.61
N GLY A 66 -1.45 5.14 -12.21
CA GLY A 66 -2.41 5.33 -13.30
C GLY A 66 -3.89 5.30 -12.91
N GLN A 67 -4.26 5.31 -11.63
CA GLN A 67 -5.68 5.31 -11.24
C GLN A 67 -6.29 6.71 -11.16
N GLY A 68 -5.48 7.77 -11.15
CA GLY A 68 -5.94 9.14 -10.93
C GLY A 68 -6.40 9.44 -9.50
N LYS A 69 -6.45 8.43 -8.63
CA LYS A 69 -6.77 8.59 -7.21
C LYS A 69 -5.74 7.89 -6.35
N THR A 70 -5.50 8.47 -5.19
CA THR A 70 -4.86 7.79 -4.08
C THR A 70 -5.95 7.22 -3.20
N VAL A 71 -5.78 5.97 -2.78
CA VAL A 71 -6.55 5.43 -1.67
C VAL A 71 -5.75 5.82 -0.45
N ASN A 72 -6.20 6.85 0.27
CA ASN A 72 -5.65 7.07 1.58
C ASN A 72 -6.05 5.84 2.42
N PRO A 73 -5.16 5.33 3.29
CA PRO A 73 -5.57 4.39 4.30
C PRO A 73 -6.86 4.91 4.92
N ILE A 74 -7.85 4.03 5.05
CA ILE A 74 -9.05 4.31 5.85
C ILE A 74 -8.55 5.04 7.09
N VAL A 75 -9.08 6.23 7.39
CA VAL A 75 -8.74 6.98 8.60
C VAL A 75 -8.81 5.99 9.74
N LEU A 76 -7.64 5.53 10.18
CA LEU A 76 -7.52 4.61 11.29
C LEU A 76 -8.15 5.35 12.46
N GLN A 77 -8.96 4.63 13.23
CA GLN A 77 -9.74 5.22 14.31
C GLN A 77 -8.87 6.22 15.06
N PRO A 78 -9.33 7.47 15.34
CA PRO A 78 -8.52 8.51 15.97
C PRO A 78 -7.84 8.10 17.30
N ASN A 79 -8.30 6.98 17.89
CA ASN A 79 -7.82 6.37 19.12
C ASN A 79 -7.33 4.91 18.93
N ALA A 80 -6.86 4.54 17.73
CA ALA A 80 -6.23 3.24 17.55
C ALA A 80 -4.97 3.18 18.43
N PRO A 81 -4.78 2.11 19.23
CA PRO A 81 -3.60 1.99 20.08
C PRO A 81 -2.35 1.98 19.19
N VAL A 82 -1.35 2.78 19.54
CA VAL A 82 -0.02 2.69 18.92
C VAL A 82 0.70 1.53 19.58
N ASN A 83 1.11 0.54 18.78
CA ASN A 83 1.87 -0.61 19.25
C ASN A 83 3.07 -0.80 18.32
N ILE A 84 4.23 -0.25 18.72
CA ILE A 84 5.43 -0.24 17.89
C ILE A 84 6.30 -1.45 18.23
N ILE A 85 6.56 -2.26 17.22
CA ILE A 85 7.52 -3.36 17.29
C ILE A 85 8.78 -3.06 16.46
N THR A 86 9.84 -3.80 16.73
CA THR A 86 10.95 -3.95 15.78
C THR A 86 10.65 -5.12 14.86
N GLY A 87 10.63 -4.88 13.55
CA GLY A 87 10.44 -5.91 12.53
C GLY A 87 11.59 -5.92 11.53
N PHE A 88 11.81 -7.07 10.89
CA PHE A 88 12.85 -7.27 9.88
C PHE A 88 12.23 -7.64 8.54
N HIS A 89 12.70 -7.00 7.48
CA HIS A 89 12.26 -7.26 6.12
C HIS A 89 13.48 -7.48 5.23
N GLN A 90 13.55 -8.60 4.52
CA GLN A 90 14.67 -8.91 3.62
C GLN A 90 14.21 -8.83 2.17
N THR A 91 15.04 -8.17 1.35
CA THR A 91 14.79 -7.96 -0.06
C THR A 91 16.12 -7.81 -0.83
N ASP A 92 16.06 -7.66 -2.14
CA ASP A 92 17.25 -7.42 -2.95
C ASP A 92 17.81 -5.99 -2.74
N PRO A 93 19.10 -5.73 -3.03
CA PRO A 93 19.71 -4.41 -2.80
C PRO A 93 19.04 -3.24 -3.55
N GLY A 94 18.48 -3.48 -4.74
CA GLY A 94 17.79 -2.45 -5.52
C GLY A 94 16.48 -2.05 -4.86
N SER A 95 15.66 -3.04 -4.51
CA SER A 95 14.42 -2.84 -3.76
C SER A 95 14.67 -2.19 -2.39
N ALA A 96 15.72 -2.60 -1.67
CA ALA A 96 16.09 -1.98 -0.41
C ALA A 96 16.40 -0.49 -0.56
N SER A 97 17.14 -0.12 -1.60
CA SER A 97 17.46 1.28 -1.91
C SER A 97 16.21 2.10 -2.23
N GLN A 98 15.27 1.51 -2.96
CA GLN A 98 13.97 2.12 -3.26
C GLN A 98 13.13 2.31 -1.99
N ILE A 99 13.09 1.31 -1.10
CA ILE A 99 12.34 1.38 0.17
C ILE A 99 12.94 2.44 1.09
N LEU A 100 14.26 2.53 1.19
CA LEU A 100 14.93 3.55 1.99
C LEU A 100 14.66 4.98 1.48
N SER A 101 14.52 5.16 0.16
CA SER A 101 14.31 6.47 -0.46
C SER A 101 12.84 6.90 -0.48
N HIS A 102 11.91 5.95 -0.66
CA HIS A 102 10.51 6.24 -0.95
C HIS A 102 9.52 5.58 0.01
N GLY A 103 10.00 4.82 0.98
CA GLY A 103 9.17 3.99 1.86
C GLY A 103 8.70 2.69 1.21
N PHE A 104 7.98 1.88 1.98
CA PHE A 104 7.44 0.60 1.52
C PHE A 104 6.27 0.78 0.54
N LYS A 105 6.08 -0.23 -0.31
CA LYS A 105 4.87 -0.45 -1.10
C LYS A 105 4.24 -1.78 -0.67
N LEU A 106 2.92 -1.90 -0.85
CA LEU A 106 2.23 -3.16 -0.61
C LEU A 106 2.72 -4.24 -1.58
N GLY A 107 2.87 -5.47 -1.06
CA GLY A 107 3.09 -6.64 -1.89
C GLY A 107 1.82 -7.02 -2.68
N ASN A 108 1.95 -8.01 -3.56
CA ASN A 108 0.84 -8.48 -4.39
C ASN A 108 0.22 -9.81 -3.93
N ALA A 109 0.92 -10.55 -3.06
CA ALA A 109 0.52 -11.88 -2.61
C ALA A 109 1.16 -12.21 -1.24
N GLY A 110 0.71 -13.31 -0.64
CA GLY A 110 1.26 -13.87 0.59
C GLY A 110 0.20 -14.63 1.38
N ILE A 111 0.60 -15.18 2.53
CA ILE A 111 -0.26 -15.97 3.41
C ILE A 111 -1.49 -15.20 3.90
N ALA A 112 -1.31 -13.90 4.13
CA ALA A 112 -2.35 -12.95 4.49
C ALA A 112 -2.63 -11.96 3.35
N GLY A 113 -2.37 -12.35 2.09
CA GLY A 113 -2.51 -11.48 0.93
C GLY A 113 -1.41 -10.43 0.78
N GLY A 114 -1.65 -9.42 -0.06
CA GLY A 114 -0.69 -8.41 -0.50
C GLY A 114 -0.38 -7.33 0.54
N GLY A 115 0.22 -7.71 1.66
CA GLY A 115 0.71 -6.80 2.71
C GLY A 115 2.22 -6.61 2.70
N ILE A 116 2.73 -5.92 3.72
CA ILE A 116 4.17 -5.79 4.00
C ILE A 116 4.48 -6.67 5.21
N TYR A 117 5.34 -7.65 5.01
CA TYR A 117 5.66 -8.70 5.97
C TYR A 117 6.93 -8.35 6.74
N PHE A 118 6.89 -8.54 8.06
CA PHE A 118 8.00 -8.30 8.97
C PHE A 118 8.20 -9.50 9.87
N ALA A 119 9.38 -10.12 9.82
CA ALA A 119 9.79 -11.12 10.79
C ALA A 119 10.19 -10.45 12.12
N LEU A 120 10.04 -11.15 13.23
CA LEU A 120 10.45 -10.64 14.54
C LEU A 120 11.95 -10.78 14.81
N ASN A 121 12.64 -11.70 14.15
CA ASN A 121 14.09 -11.83 14.24
C ASN A 121 14.75 -11.68 12.86
N LYS A 122 15.95 -11.09 12.84
CA LYS A 122 16.76 -10.94 11.62
C LYS A 122 17.02 -12.28 10.94
N ASN A 123 17.27 -13.35 11.70
CA ASN A 123 17.62 -14.65 11.12
C ASN A 123 16.41 -15.33 10.45
N ASP A 124 15.20 -14.99 10.88
CA ASP A 124 13.96 -15.57 10.38
C ASP A 124 13.63 -15.10 8.96
N THR A 125 14.20 -13.97 8.52
CA THR A 125 13.99 -13.45 7.15
C THR A 125 14.67 -14.32 6.09
N ASN A 126 15.71 -15.08 6.46
CA ASN A 126 16.48 -15.90 5.53
C ASN A 126 15.67 -17.09 4.96
N GLN A 127 14.64 -17.56 5.66
CA GLN A 127 13.85 -18.69 5.19
C GLN A 127 12.69 -18.30 4.25
N LYS A 128 12.39 -17.00 4.13
CA LYS A 128 11.13 -16.52 3.50
C LYS A 128 11.30 -15.44 2.44
N ALA A 129 12.48 -14.85 2.28
CA ALA A 129 12.68 -13.82 1.29
C ALA A 129 12.62 -14.40 -0.14
N HIS A 130 11.71 -13.91 -0.98
CA HIS A 130 11.72 -14.20 -2.42
C HIS A 130 13.00 -13.70 -3.11
N SER A 131 13.73 -12.79 -2.46
CA SER A 131 15.01 -12.27 -2.90
C SER A 131 15.89 -12.01 -1.68
N HIS A 132 17.10 -12.56 -1.70
CA HIS A 132 18.07 -12.40 -0.61
C HIS A 132 19.01 -11.22 -0.89
N GLY A 133 19.60 -10.66 0.17
CA GLY A 133 20.62 -9.61 0.04
C GLY A 133 20.61 -8.66 1.22
N THR A 134 19.72 -7.66 1.18
CA THR A 134 19.69 -6.61 2.19
C THR A 134 18.57 -6.85 3.20
N VAL A 135 18.90 -6.80 4.49
CA VAL A 135 17.91 -6.79 5.56
C VAL A 135 17.67 -5.36 6.05
N LEU A 136 16.41 -5.00 6.16
CA LEU A 136 15.92 -3.74 6.70
C LEU A 136 15.32 -4.00 8.09
N LYS A 137 15.81 -3.29 9.09
CA LYS A 137 15.20 -3.20 10.41
C LYS A 137 14.24 -2.03 10.42
N CYS A 138 13.03 -2.28 10.89
CA CYS A 138 11.92 -1.33 10.82
C CYS A 138 11.27 -1.15 12.19
N LEU A 139 10.88 0.08 12.52
CA LEU A 139 9.90 0.33 13.58
C LEU A 139 8.52 0.32 12.94
N VAL A 140 7.67 -0.61 13.36
CA VAL A 140 6.37 -0.86 12.71
C VAL A 140 5.27 -0.74 13.74
N ASP A 141 4.31 0.16 13.49
CA ASP A 141 3.10 0.32 14.29
C ASP A 141 2.02 -0.71 13.87
N VAL A 142 1.94 -1.80 14.63
CA VAL A 142 1.03 -2.92 14.34
C VAL A 142 -0.37 -2.71 14.88
N GLY A 143 -0.58 -1.72 15.76
CA GLY A 143 -1.87 -1.47 16.39
C GLY A 143 -2.54 -2.74 16.95
N ARG A 144 -3.83 -2.91 16.64
CA ARG A 144 -4.61 -4.12 16.94
C ARG A 144 -4.35 -5.20 15.88
N ALA A 145 -3.55 -6.19 16.24
CA ALA A 145 -3.24 -7.30 15.35
C ALA A 145 -4.30 -8.41 15.41
N LYS A 146 -4.84 -8.81 14.24
CA LYS A 146 -5.62 -10.04 14.10
C LYS A 146 -4.64 -11.22 14.18
N ILE A 147 -4.81 -12.08 15.17
CA ILE A 147 -4.09 -13.36 15.22
C ILE A 147 -4.74 -14.27 14.18
N MET A 148 -4.01 -14.62 13.14
CA MET A 148 -4.49 -15.60 12.16
C MET A 148 -4.26 -17.01 12.69
N SER A 149 -5.11 -17.94 12.25
CA SER A 149 -5.05 -19.37 12.54
C SER A 149 -5.21 -20.25 11.28
N LYS A 150 -5.31 -19.61 10.10
CA LYS A 150 -5.45 -20.25 8.79
C LYS A 150 -4.98 -19.30 7.69
N PHE A 151 -4.63 -19.82 6.52
CA PHE A 151 -4.26 -19.01 5.36
C PHE A 151 -5.46 -18.21 4.82
N GLU A 152 -5.25 -16.92 4.54
CA GLU A 152 -6.23 -16.03 3.94
C GLU A 152 -5.57 -15.18 2.83
N PRO A 153 -5.19 -15.79 1.69
CA PRO A 153 -4.47 -15.08 0.62
C PRO A 153 -5.30 -13.95 -0.04
N ALA A 154 -6.62 -13.96 0.13
CA ALA A 154 -7.53 -12.93 -0.35
C ALA A 154 -7.78 -11.80 0.68
N LEU A 155 -7.09 -11.82 1.82
CA LEU A 155 -7.15 -10.76 2.82
C LEU A 155 -6.48 -9.48 2.28
N ASN A 156 -7.03 -8.33 2.65
CA ASN A 156 -6.49 -7.02 2.33
C ASN A 156 -6.81 -6.04 3.46
N GLY A 157 -6.19 -4.86 3.43
CA GLY A 157 -6.36 -3.86 4.48
C GLY A 157 -7.81 -3.39 4.68
N GLN A 158 -8.65 -3.41 3.64
CA GLN A 158 -10.05 -3.01 3.76
C GLN A 158 -10.86 -4.04 4.56
N LYS A 159 -10.69 -5.33 4.24
CA LYS A 159 -11.33 -6.43 4.98
C LYS A 159 -10.87 -6.46 6.43
N LEU A 160 -9.55 -6.33 6.65
CA LEU A 160 -8.96 -6.33 7.99
C LEU A 160 -9.48 -5.14 8.84
N ALA A 161 -9.54 -3.95 8.26
CA ALA A 161 -10.08 -2.76 8.94
C ALA A 161 -11.58 -2.88 9.22
N ALA A 162 -12.35 -3.52 8.33
CA ALA A 162 -13.77 -3.79 8.57
C ALA A 162 -14.00 -4.76 9.74
N GLU A 163 -13.02 -5.63 10.02
CA GLU A 163 -13.00 -6.49 11.21
C GLU A 163 -12.46 -5.78 12.47
N GLY A 164 -12.05 -4.51 12.37
CA GLY A 164 -11.55 -3.71 13.50
C GLY A 164 -10.07 -3.87 13.80
N TYR A 165 -9.30 -4.50 12.90
CA TYR A 165 -7.87 -4.74 13.05
C TYR A 165 -7.03 -3.85 12.14
N ASP A 166 -5.79 -3.67 12.57
CA ASP A 166 -4.79 -2.77 12.01
C ASP A 166 -3.69 -3.52 11.25
N SER A 167 -3.34 -4.69 11.76
CA SER A 167 -2.35 -5.61 11.20
C SER A 167 -2.80 -7.05 11.39
N VAL A 168 -2.02 -7.96 10.82
CA VAL A 168 -2.10 -9.40 11.10
C VAL A 168 -0.88 -9.80 11.90
N PHE A 169 -1.06 -10.74 12.83
CA PHE A 169 -0.01 -11.52 13.44
C PHE A 169 -0.12 -12.98 12.98
N LEU A 170 0.98 -13.52 12.49
CA LEU A 170 1.14 -14.88 12.01
C LEU A 170 2.02 -15.65 13.00
N PRO A 171 1.44 -16.35 13.99
CA PRO A 171 2.24 -17.12 14.95
C PRO A 171 2.82 -18.39 14.31
N THR A 172 3.95 -18.87 14.83
CA THR A 172 4.47 -20.21 14.51
C THR A 172 3.61 -21.30 15.17
N GLY A 173 3.35 -22.40 14.45
CA GLY A 173 2.85 -23.64 15.04
C GLY A 173 1.34 -23.75 15.26
N ASP A 174 0.55 -22.86 14.66
CA ASP A 174 -0.93 -22.78 14.81
C ASP A 174 -1.72 -23.47 13.67
N GLY A 175 -1.06 -24.32 12.87
CA GLY A 175 -1.69 -25.10 11.80
C GLY A 175 -1.42 -24.59 10.38
N VAL A 176 -0.74 -23.46 10.27
CA VAL A 176 -0.11 -22.97 9.04
C VAL A 176 1.39 -23.15 9.19
N ASN A 177 2.04 -23.93 8.33
CA ASN A 177 3.48 -24.28 8.39
C ASN A 177 4.39 -23.04 8.23
N LEU A 178 4.37 -22.15 9.22
CA LEU A 178 5.17 -20.95 9.33
C LEU A 178 6.38 -21.27 10.20
N SER A 179 7.57 -21.07 9.64
CA SER A 179 8.83 -21.28 10.35
C SER A 179 9.23 -20.13 11.29
N ALA A 180 8.51 -19.01 11.26
CA ALA A 180 8.77 -17.84 12.10
C ALA A 180 7.54 -16.95 12.26
N ASN A 181 7.48 -16.24 13.40
CA ASN A 181 6.46 -15.25 13.73
C ASN A 181 6.61 -14.02 12.83
N GLU A 182 5.50 -13.60 12.23
CA GLU A 182 5.48 -12.43 11.35
C GLU A 182 4.33 -11.49 11.66
N TYR A 183 4.57 -10.20 11.47
CA TYR A 183 3.50 -9.21 11.36
C TYR A 183 3.31 -8.80 9.91
N VAL A 184 2.06 -8.57 9.52
CA VAL A 184 1.71 -8.05 8.19
C VAL A 184 0.90 -6.78 8.34
N VAL A 185 1.36 -5.69 7.71
CA VAL A 185 0.62 -4.42 7.66
C VAL A 185 0.15 -4.13 6.24
N TYR A 186 -0.96 -3.41 6.11
CA TYR A 186 -1.59 -3.06 4.83
C TYR A 186 -1.62 -1.54 4.58
N ASP A 187 -0.89 -0.80 5.42
CA ASP A 187 -0.66 0.63 5.28
C ASP A 187 0.84 0.89 5.46
N PRO A 188 1.56 1.32 4.39
CA PRO A 188 2.97 1.66 4.48
C PRO A 188 3.28 2.76 5.52
N GLN A 189 2.32 3.64 5.85
CA GLN A 189 2.50 4.70 6.84
C GLN A 189 2.63 4.17 8.27
N ARG A 190 2.33 2.88 8.50
CA ARG A 190 2.59 2.19 9.77
C ARG A 190 4.07 1.91 9.98
N VAL A 191 4.89 1.95 8.94
CA VAL A 191 6.34 1.84 9.06
C VAL A 191 6.91 3.21 9.43
N LYS A 192 7.35 3.36 10.68
CA LYS A 192 7.76 4.64 11.27
C LYS A 192 9.23 4.95 11.08
N LYS A 193 10.07 3.92 10.98
CA LYS A 193 11.51 4.03 10.74
C LYS A 193 11.99 2.85 9.94
N ILE A 194 12.98 3.06 9.07
CA ILE A 194 13.61 2.03 8.25
C ILE A 194 15.12 2.27 8.31
N GLU A 195 15.89 1.24 8.63
CA GLU A 195 17.36 1.27 8.62
C GLU A 195 17.92 -0.05 8.08
N LYS A 196 19.05 0.01 7.37
CA LYS A 196 19.76 -1.18 6.88
C LYS A 196 20.60 -1.79 8.00
N VAL A 197 20.63 -3.12 8.13
CA VAL A 197 21.34 -3.87 9.20
C VAL A 197 22.10 -5.10 8.73
#